data_AF-A0A524NUC7-F1
#
_entry.id   AF-A0A524NUC7-F1
#
_cell.length_a   1.000
_cell.length_b   1.000
_cell.length_c   1.000
_cell.angle_alpha   90.00
_cell.angle_beta   90.00
_cell.angle_gamma   90.00
#
_symmetry.space_group_name_H-M   'P 1'
#
loop_
_entity.id
_entity.type
_entity.pdbx_description
1 polymer ?
#
loop_
_entity_poly.entity_id
_entity_poly.type
_entity_poly.pdbx_seq_one_letter_code
_entity_poly.pdbx_strand_id
1 'polypeptide(L)'
;NDGNCALYDHNSKNDLFRQNIIENNFQSGLLLFESINHTITQNVIRNCSNIGLAINGKYGNIICFNLIEDNKLGVQVGMGTSQNHIYMNVIRNNTQYNAYSDSYAYSFWDNDTHGHYWGDYETFYPEATYTDGIWSTPYNITNTDSMDEYPLVTPPSIDYNYVNPLSYFDEESSSINGYIGVFGFVGALGVIAGLYQKRQHKIK
;
A
#
# COMPACT_ATOMS: atom_id res chain seq x y z
N ASN A 1 -17.72 -6.02 11.33
CA ASN A 1 -16.46 -5.41 11.78
C ASN A 1 -15.78 -6.51 12.53
N ASP A 2 -14.97 -7.29 11.82
CA ASP A 2 -14.53 -8.59 12.31
C ASP A 2 -13.16 -8.46 12.98
N GLY A 3 -12.80 -7.25 13.42
CA GLY A 3 -11.75 -7.00 14.42
C GLY A 3 -10.31 -7.26 13.99
N ASN A 4 -10.05 -7.66 12.75
CA ASN A 4 -8.75 -8.26 12.43
C ASN A 4 -7.84 -7.43 11.48
N CYS A 5 -8.28 -6.28 10.96
CA CYS A 5 -7.42 -5.41 10.15
C CYS A 5 -6.88 -4.26 11.01
N ALA A 6 -5.62 -3.83 10.79
CA ALA A 6 -5.07 -2.67 11.49
C ALA A 6 -5.87 -1.40 11.13
N LEU A 7 -5.99 -1.15 9.82
CA LEU A 7 -6.82 -0.08 9.27
C LEU A 7 -7.90 -0.71 8.38
N TYR A 8 -9.15 -0.43 8.71
CA TYR A 8 -10.31 -0.85 7.95
C TYR A 8 -11.08 0.37 7.47
N ASP A 9 -11.05 0.59 6.16
CA ASP A 9 -11.83 1.62 5.49
C ASP A 9 -13.03 0.98 4.80
N HIS A 10 -14.23 1.48 5.10
CA HIS A 10 -15.48 0.86 4.69
C HIS A 10 -16.46 1.89 4.12
N ASN A 11 -16.89 1.66 2.87
CA ASN A 11 -17.91 2.47 2.18
C ASN A 11 -17.61 3.98 2.27
N SER A 12 -16.35 4.33 2.05
CA SER A 12 -15.87 5.71 2.10
C SER A 12 -15.36 6.15 0.72
N LYS A 13 -15.05 7.45 0.60
CA LYS A 13 -14.58 8.04 -0.66
C LYS A 13 -13.68 9.23 -0.45
N ASN A 14 -12.71 9.42 -1.34
CA ASN A 14 -11.84 10.59 -1.42
C ASN A 14 -10.98 10.84 -0.15
N ASP A 15 -10.63 9.79 0.58
CA ASP A 15 -9.68 9.90 1.71
C ASP A 15 -8.24 9.67 1.25
N LEU A 16 -7.30 10.28 1.98
CA LEU A 16 -5.86 10.16 1.80
C LEU A 16 -5.26 9.35 2.96
N PHE A 17 -4.71 8.19 2.63
CA PHE A 17 -3.92 7.36 3.54
C PHE A 17 -2.45 7.57 3.24
N ARG A 18 -1.80 8.43 4.02
CA ARG A 18 -0.41 8.83 3.77
C ARG A 18 0.46 8.74 5.00
N GLN A 19 1.71 8.29 4.82
CA GLN A 19 2.74 8.29 5.86
C GLN A 19 2.32 7.50 7.11
N ASN A 20 1.57 6.41 6.92
CA ASN A 20 1.21 5.51 7.99
C ASN A 20 2.27 4.40 8.11
N ILE A 21 2.61 4.04 9.34
CA ILE A 21 3.32 2.79 9.64
C ILE A 21 2.28 1.80 10.16
N ILE A 22 2.10 0.70 9.43
CA ILE A 22 1.15 -0.37 9.72
C ILE A 22 1.95 -1.66 9.85
N GLU A 23 2.13 -2.14 11.08
CA GLU A 23 2.99 -3.30 11.32
C GLU A 23 2.51 -4.22 12.43
N ASN A 24 2.94 -5.49 12.38
CA ASN A 24 2.70 -6.50 13.42
C ASN A 24 1.22 -6.79 13.66
N ASN A 25 0.47 -7.00 12.57
CA ASN A 25 -0.97 -7.27 12.62
C ASN A 25 -1.28 -8.75 12.42
N PHE A 26 -2.21 -9.28 13.21
CA PHE A 26 -2.60 -10.70 13.20
C PHE A 26 -3.45 -11.14 12.01
N GLN A 27 -3.85 -10.23 11.13
CA GLN A 27 -4.43 -10.58 9.83
C GLN A 27 -3.98 -9.57 8.77
N SER A 28 -4.83 -8.62 8.37
CA SER A 28 -4.50 -7.68 7.30
C SER A 28 -3.99 -6.35 7.84
N GLY A 29 -3.06 -5.71 7.14
CA GLY A 29 -2.58 -4.37 7.48
C GLY A 29 -3.63 -3.31 7.19
N LEU A 30 -3.82 -2.99 5.92
CA LEU A 30 -4.82 -2.05 5.43
C LEU A 30 -5.84 -2.78 4.55
N LEU A 31 -7.13 -2.63 4.85
CA LEU A 31 -8.24 -3.15 4.05
C LEU A 31 -9.12 -1.99 3.57
N LEU A 32 -9.22 -1.82 2.25
CA LEU A 32 -10.26 -1.03 1.62
C LEU A 32 -11.45 -1.94 1.29
N PHE A 33 -12.65 -1.62 1.75
CA PHE A 33 -13.84 -2.41 1.49
C PHE A 33 -14.99 -1.54 1.00
N GLU A 34 -15.46 -1.80 -0.22
CA GLU A 34 -16.52 -1.01 -0.90
C GLU A 34 -16.19 0.48 -1.06
N SER A 35 -14.92 0.86 -0.93
CA SER A 35 -14.47 2.25 -1.00
C SER A 35 -13.96 2.66 -2.39
N ILE A 36 -14.00 3.97 -2.68
CA ILE A 36 -13.67 4.54 -4.01
C ILE A 36 -12.79 5.79 -3.91
N ASN A 37 -12.00 6.04 -4.95
CA ASN A 37 -11.24 7.29 -5.14
C ASN A 37 -10.30 7.65 -3.98
N HIS A 38 -9.72 6.66 -3.30
CA HIS A 38 -8.68 6.90 -2.30
C HIS A 38 -7.32 7.12 -2.92
N THR A 39 -6.46 7.82 -2.19
CA THR A 39 -5.01 7.83 -2.45
C THR A 39 -4.31 7.18 -1.27
N ILE A 40 -3.60 6.10 -1.52
CA ILE A 40 -2.78 5.38 -0.54
C ILE A 40 -1.32 5.55 -0.95
N THR A 41 -0.56 6.35 -0.21
CA THR A 41 0.81 6.67 -0.62
C THR A 41 1.78 6.85 0.53
N GLN A 42 3.05 6.50 0.32
CA GLN A 42 4.11 6.69 1.31
C GLN A 42 3.83 5.97 2.63
N ASN A 43 3.10 4.86 2.62
CA ASN A 43 2.88 4.03 3.80
C ASN A 43 3.91 2.90 3.87
N VAL A 44 4.23 2.47 5.09
CA VAL A 44 5.01 1.27 5.36
C VAL A 44 4.06 0.22 5.93
N ILE A 45 3.88 -0.89 5.21
CA ILE A 45 2.99 -1.98 5.59
C ILE A 45 3.78 -3.28 5.67
N ARG A 46 4.01 -3.77 6.89
CA ARG A 46 4.92 -4.91 7.08
C ARG A 46 4.56 -5.83 8.22
N ASN A 47 5.12 -7.04 8.23
CA ASN A 47 4.93 -8.01 9.32
C ASN A 47 3.45 -8.27 9.66
N CYS A 48 2.56 -8.23 8.65
CA CYS A 48 1.18 -8.66 8.80
C CYS A 48 1.10 -10.16 8.50
N SER A 49 0.50 -10.94 9.39
CA SER A 49 0.48 -12.42 9.29
C SER A 49 -0.35 -12.94 8.11
N ASN A 50 -1.21 -12.09 7.53
CA ASN A 50 -1.96 -12.37 6.32
C ASN A 50 -1.61 -11.36 5.21
N ILE A 51 -2.50 -10.41 4.91
CA ILE A 51 -2.34 -9.53 3.75
C ILE A 51 -1.80 -8.16 4.19
N GLY A 52 -0.76 -7.65 3.56
CA GLY A 52 -0.31 -6.27 3.80
C GLY A 52 -1.41 -5.27 3.43
N LEU A 53 -1.71 -5.17 2.14
CA LEU A 53 -2.74 -4.29 1.58
C LEU A 53 -3.81 -5.08 0.82
N ALA A 54 -5.03 -5.09 1.34
CA ALA A 54 -6.18 -5.70 0.71
C ALA A 54 -7.08 -4.63 0.06
N ILE A 55 -7.24 -4.73 -1.26
CA ILE A 55 -8.05 -3.84 -2.08
C ILE A 55 -9.31 -4.59 -2.49
N ASN A 56 -10.33 -4.51 -1.63
CA ASN A 56 -11.71 -4.90 -1.91
C ASN A 56 -12.57 -3.64 -2.12
N GLY A 57 -11.93 -2.57 -2.60
CA GLY A 57 -12.57 -1.32 -2.99
C GLY A 57 -13.23 -1.47 -4.36
N LYS A 58 -14.12 -0.55 -4.73
CA LYS A 58 -14.80 -0.63 -6.03
C LYS A 58 -13.92 -0.14 -7.17
N TYR A 59 -13.60 1.15 -7.20
CA TYR A 59 -12.86 1.77 -8.31
C TYR A 59 -12.19 3.09 -7.97
N GLY A 60 -11.27 3.51 -8.83
CA GLY A 60 -10.65 4.83 -8.82
C GLY A 60 -9.62 5.05 -7.72
N ASN A 61 -9.22 4.02 -6.97
CA ASN A 61 -8.19 4.15 -5.95
C ASN A 61 -6.80 4.21 -6.60
N ILE A 62 -5.92 5.04 -6.04
CA ILE A 62 -4.53 5.21 -6.44
C ILE A 62 -3.65 4.71 -5.30
N ILE A 63 -2.79 3.72 -5.59
CA ILE A 63 -1.88 3.10 -4.63
C ILE A 63 -0.46 3.24 -5.16
N CYS A 64 0.31 4.17 -4.59
CA CYS A 64 1.66 4.45 -5.08
C CYS A 64 2.65 4.86 -4.00
N PHE A 65 3.94 4.61 -4.22
CA PHE A 65 5.03 4.93 -3.29
C PHE A 65 4.89 4.30 -1.89
N ASN A 66 4.24 3.13 -1.78
CA ASN A 66 4.19 2.38 -0.53
C ASN A 66 5.33 1.35 -0.47
N LEU A 67 5.80 1.08 0.74
CA LEU A 67 6.67 -0.05 1.05
C LEU A 67 5.82 -1.16 1.67
N ILE A 68 5.73 -2.31 1.00
CA ILE A 68 4.90 -3.45 1.39
C ILE A 68 5.78 -4.70 1.46
N GLU A 69 6.19 -5.07 2.67
CA GLU A 69 7.20 -6.11 2.87
C GLU A 69 6.92 -7.04 4.04
N ASP A 70 7.52 -8.24 4.03
CA ASP A 70 7.47 -9.18 5.15
C ASP A 70 6.05 -9.56 5.61
N ASN A 71 5.07 -9.56 4.71
CA ASN A 71 3.73 -10.06 4.96
C ASN A 71 3.59 -11.50 4.41
N LYS A 72 2.46 -12.17 4.67
CA LYS A 72 2.16 -13.41 3.94
C LYS A 72 1.84 -13.13 2.47
N LEU A 73 0.97 -12.16 2.23
CA LEU A 73 0.65 -11.66 0.89
C LEU A 73 0.84 -10.14 0.88
N GLY A 74 1.60 -9.60 -0.08
CA GLY A 74 1.87 -8.15 -0.16
C GLY A 74 0.62 -7.35 -0.49
N VAL A 75 0.21 -7.36 -1.76
CA VAL A 75 -0.99 -6.68 -2.27
C VAL A 75 -2.00 -7.68 -2.81
N GLN A 76 -3.24 -7.65 -2.30
CA GLN A 76 -4.35 -8.41 -2.84
C GLN A 76 -5.39 -7.48 -3.47
N VAL A 77 -5.85 -7.81 -4.68
CA VAL A 77 -7.02 -7.19 -5.30
C VAL A 77 -8.16 -8.20 -5.38
N GLY A 78 -9.27 -7.91 -4.70
CA GLY A 78 -10.42 -8.82 -4.59
C GLY A 78 -11.40 -8.71 -5.75
N MET A 79 -12.19 -9.78 -5.93
CA MET A 79 -13.25 -9.89 -6.94
C MET A 79 -14.19 -8.67 -6.99
N GLY A 80 -14.54 -8.22 -8.20
CA GLY A 80 -15.47 -7.10 -8.40
C GLY A 80 -14.83 -5.71 -8.28
N THR A 81 -13.55 -5.66 -7.96
CA THR A 81 -12.71 -4.46 -7.96
C THR A 81 -12.29 -4.12 -9.40
N SER A 82 -12.39 -2.86 -9.82
CA SER A 82 -11.97 -2.43 -11.16
C SER A 82 -11.41 -1.02 -11.19
N GLN A 83 -10.60 -0.67 -12.20
CA GLN A 83 -10.10 0.69 -12.44
C GLN A 83 -9.36 1.30 -11.24
N ASN A 84 -8.54 0.50 -10.55
CA ASN A 84 -7.60 1.01 -9.56
C ASN A 84 -6.21 1.07 -10.19
N HIS A 85 -5.46 2.10 -9.84
CA HIS A 85 -4.11 2.31 -10.36
C HIS A 85 -3.12 2.02 -9.24
N ILE A 86 -2.32 0.98 -9.44
CA ILE A 86 -1.35 0.48 -8.47
C ILE A 86 0.00 0.55 -9.17
N TYR A 87 0.90 1.42 -8.73
CA TYR A 87 2.19 1.64 -9.42
C TYR A 87 3.20 2.28 -8.47
N MET A 88 4.49 2.23 -8.80
CA MET A 88 5.58 2.84 -8.04
C MET A 88 5.63 2.41 -6.56
N ASN A 89 5.33 1.14 -6.28
CA ASN A 89 5.46 0.59 -4.91
C ASN A 89 6.71 -0.30 -4.82
N VAL A 90 7.21 -0.47 -3.60
CA VAL A 90 8.24 -1.48 -3.27
C VAL A 90 7.51 -2.65 -2.64
N ILE A 91 7.53 -3.81 -3.29
CA ILE A 91 6.85 -5.02 -2.83
C ILE A 91 7.85 -6.17 -2.78
N ARG A 92 8.20 -6.64 -1.58
CA ARG A 92 9.29 -7.62 -1.40
C ARG A 92 9.12 -8.50 -0.18
N ASN A 93 9.83 -9.63 -0.15
CA ASN A 93 9.91 -10.54 1.00
C ASN A 93 8.54 -11.00 1.55
N ASN A 94 7.49 -10.97 0.73
CA ASN A 94 6.21 -11.53 1.15
C ASN A 94 6.24 -13.06 0.96
N THR A 95 5.85 -13.81 2.00
CA THR A 95 6.19 -15.24 2.09
C THR A 95 5.39 -16.16 1.17
N GLN A 96 4.21 -15.74 0.73
CA GLN A 96 3.38 -16.48 -0.23
C GLN A 96 3.39 -15.83 -1.61
N TYR A 97 2.96 -14.57 -1.71
CA TYR A 97 2.93 -13.81 -2.97
C TYR A 97 3.21 -12.33 -2.71
N ASN A 98 3.98 -11.69 -3.58
CA ASN A 98 4.11 -10.23 -3.58
C ASN A 98 2.82 -9.55 -4.04
N ALA A 99 2.20 -10.06 -5.11
CA ALA A 99 0.90 -9.59 -5.58
C ALA A 99 -0.01 -10.74 -6.01
N TYR A 100 -1.30 -10.59 -5.73
CA TYR A 100 -2.37 -11.50 -6.10
C TYR A 100 -3.61 -10.71 -6.52
N SER A 101 -4.22 -11.10 -7.64
CA SER A 101 -5.48 -10.52 -8.09
C SER A 101 -6.46 -11.64 -8.40
N ASP A 102 -7.71 -11.49 -7.96
CA ASP A 102 -8.77 -12.39 -8.40
C ASP A 102 -9.01 -12.22 -9.91
N SER A 103 -9.37 -13.32 -10.59
CA SER A 103 -9.52 -13.35 -12.07
C SER A 103 -10.66 -12.48 -12.62
N TYR A 104 -11.48 -11.89 -11.75
CA TYR A 104 -12.53 -10.91 -12.10
C TYR A 104 -12.27 -9.53 -11.48
N ALA A 105 -11.02 -9.27 -11.12
CA ALA A 105 -10.56 -7.97 -10.68
C ALA A 105 -9.67 -7.33 -11.76
N TYR A 106 -9.97 -6.08 -12.11
CA TYR A 106 -9.33 -5.37 -13.21
C TYR A 106 -8.65 -4.10 -12.71
N SER A 107 -7.39 -4.21 -12.29
CA SER A 107 -6.57 -3.06 -11.89
C SER A 107 -5.39 -2.88 -12.83
N PHE A 108 -4.91 -1.65 -12.92
CA PHE A 108 -3.68 -1.30 -13.64
C PHE A 108 -2.51 -1.43 -12.66
N TRP A 109 -1.52 -2.24 -13.01
CA TRP A 109 -0.33 -2.52 -12.18
C TRP A 109 0.90 -1.70 -12.59
N ASP A 110 0.68 -0.71 -13.44
CA ASP A 110 1.64 0.30 -13.85
C ASP A 110 0.89 1.57 -14.29
N ASN A 111 1.63 2.61 -14.65
CA ASN A 111 1.09 3.87 -15.17
C ASN A 111 1.54 4.16 -16.60
N ASP A 112 1.67 3.13 -17.43
CA ASP A 112 2.19 3.17 -18.81
C ASP A 112 3.67 3.59 -18.93
N THR A 113 4.35 3.83 -17.82
CA THR A 113 5.76 4.24 -17.80
C THR A 113 6.57 3.60 -16.68
N HIS A 114 5.92 3.33 -15.54
CA HIS A 114 6.54 2.77 -14.36
C HIS A 114 5.56 1.84 -13.64
N GLY A 115 6.08 0.69 -13.26
CA GLY A 115 5.42 -0.33 -12.45
C GLY A 115 5.94 -0.32 -11.03
N HIS A 116 6.29 -1.50 -10.53
CA HIS A 116 6.75 -1.71 -9.16
C HIS A 116 8.18 -2.20 -9.09
N TYR A 117 8.82 -1.99 -7.95
CA TYR A 117 9.99 -2.78 -7.59
C TYR A 117 9.52 -4.07 -6.92
N TRP A 118 9.83 -5.20 -7.55
CA TRP A 118 9.50 -6.53 -7.04
C TRP A 118 10.76 -7.20 -6.46
N GLY A 119 10.74 -7.50 -5.16
CA GLY A 119 11.90 -8.07 -4.48
C GLY A 119 12.29 -9.48 -4.93
N ASP A 120 11.41 -10.18 -5.64
CA ASP A 120 11.64 -11.51 -6.21
C ASP A 120 11.79 -11.50 -7.74
N TYR A 121 11.87 -10.32 -8.37
CA TYR A 121 11.91 -10.17 -9.83
C TYR A 121 12.98 -11.06 -10.48
N GLU A 122 14.24 -10.90 -10.05
CA GLU A 122 15.38 -11.63 -10.61
C GLU A 122 15.30 -13.15 -10.35
N THR A 123 14.53 -13.57 -9.35
CA THR A 123 14.31 -15.02 -9.08
C THR A 123 13.40 -15.63 -10.15
N PHE A 124 12.40 -14.89 -10.61
CA PHE A 124 11.47 -15.36 -11.64
C PHE A 124 11.99 -15.12 -13.07
N TYR A 125 12.77 -14.05 -13.26
CA TYR A 125 13.24 -13.62 -14.57
C TYR A 125 14.77 -13.43 -14.58
N PRO A 126 15.57 -14.49 -14.32
CA PRO A 126 17.02 -14.37 -14.17
C PRO A 126 17.75 -13.90 -15.45
N GLU A 127 17.13 -14.08 -16.61
CA GLU A 127 17.68 -13.69 -17.91
C GLU A 127 17.14 -12.33 -18.40
N ALA A 128 16.31 -11.65 -17.61
CA ALA A 128 15.77 -10.35 -17.98
C ALA A 128 16.90 -9.31 -18.05
N THR A 129 16.85 -8.49 -19.10
CA THR A 129 17.69 -7.31 -19.25
C THR A 129 16.94 -6.08 -18.78
N TYR A 130 17.57 -4.91 -18.78
CA TYR A 130 16.86 -3.67 -18.47
C TYR A 130 17.35 -2.52 -19.34
N THR A 131 16.50 -1.52 -19.52
CA THR A 131 16.82 -0.25 -20.19
C THR A 131 16.16 0.87 -19.40
N ASP A 132 16.89 1.97 -19.15
CA ASP A 132 16.38 3.15 -18.42
C ASP A 132 15.76 2.82 -17.05
N GLY A 133 16.28 1.81 -16.36
CA GLY A 133 15.81 1.40 -15.03
C GLY A 133 14.54 0.56 -15.03
N ILE A 134 14.04 0.13 -16.20
CA ILE A 134 12.90 -0.77 -16.36
C ILE A 134 13.37 -2.12 -16.89
N TRP A 135 12.91 -3.20 -16.26
CA TRP A 135 13.20 -4.55 -16.74
C TRP A 135 12.48 -4.87 -18.05
N SER A 136 13.10 -5.69 -18.90
CA SER A 136 12.60 -6.03 -20.24
C SER A 136 11.48 -7.07 -20.26
N THR A 137 11.20 -7.72 -19.13
CA THR A 137 10.18 -8.76 -19.04
C THR A 137 9.08 -8.31 -18.07
N PRO A 138 7.81 -8.27 -18.49
CA PRO A 138 6.71 -7.93 -17.59
C PRO A 138 6.63 -8.88 -16.39
N TYR A 139 6.24 -8.36 -15.24
CA TYR A 139 6.04 -9.15 -14.03
C TYR A 139 4.59 -9.64 -13.97
N ASN A 140 4.40 -10.96 -13.88
CA ASN A 140 3.07 -11.56 -13.85
C ASN A 140 2.41 -11.41 -12.48
N ILE A 141 1.16 -10.93 -12.46
CA ILE A 141 0.38 -10.88 -11.23
C ILE A 141 -0.29 -12.24 -11.00
N THR A 142 -0.13 -12.79 -9.79
CA THR A 142 -0.65 -14.12 -9.48
C THR A 142 -2.17 -14.18 -9.64
N ASN A 143 -2.67 -15.26 -10.26
CA ASN A 143 -4.09 -15.62 -10.40
C ASN A 143 -4.93 -14.71 -11.33
N THR A 144 -4.26 -13.93 -12.17
CA THR A 144 -4.87 -13.12 -13.23
C THR A 144 -4.00 -13.13 -14.48
N ASP A 145 -4.54 -12.66 -15.60
CA ASP A 145 -3.79 -12.37 -16.82
C ASP A 145 -3.19 -10.94 -16.82
N SER A 146 -3.42 -10.17 -15.75
CA SER A 146 -2.80 -8.85 -15.57
C SER A 146 -1.31 -8.94 -15.28
N MET A 147 -0.58 -7.94 -15.76
CA MET A 147 0.88 -7.86 -15.68
C MET A 147 1.26 -6.45 -15.25
N ASP A 148 2.40 -6.32 -14.60
CA ASP A 148 3.14 -5.05 -14.55
C ASP A 148 4.09 -5.03 -15.75
N GLU A 149 3.79 -4.17 -16.73
CA GLU A 149 4.55 -4.05 -17.98
C GLU A 149 5.84 -3.23 -17.83
N TYR A 150 6.01 -2.51 -16.71
CA TYR A 150 7.17 -1.63 -16.48
C TYR A 150 7.85 -1.90 -15.13
N PRO A 151 8.31 -3.13 -14.82
CA PRO A 151 8.93 -3.44 -13.53
C PRO A 151 10.21 -2.64 -13.31
N LEU A 152 10.38 -2.08 -12.12
CA LEU A 152 11.52 -1.24 -11.76
C LEU A 152 12.73 -2.07 -11.33
N VAL A 153 13.91 -1.73 -11.86
CA VAL A 153 15.21 -2.31 -11.47
C VAL A 153 15.63 -1.87 -10.07
N THR A 154 15.29 -0.65 -9.69
CA THR A 154 15.61 -0.09 -8.38
C THR A 154 14.35 0.40 -7.67
N PRO A 155 14.29 0.34 -6.33
CA PRO A 155 13.18 0.91 -5.58
C PRO A 155 12.95 2.37 -5.96
N PRO A 156 11.70 2.81 -6.20
CA PRO A 156 11.42 4.22 -6.44
C PRO A 156 11.88 5.06 -5.25
N SER A 157 12.39 6.26 -5.53
CA SER A 157 12.86 7.20 -4.52
C SER A 157 11.72 7.59 -3.58
N ILE A 158 11.60 6.91 -2.45
CA ILE A 158 10.80 7.36 -1.31
C ILE A 158 11.69 8.34 -0.55
N ASP A 159 11.21 9.55 -0.27
CA ASP A 159 11.95 10.50 0.58
C ASP A 159 12.02 9.95 2.02
N TYR A 160 13.07 9.19 2.30
CA TYR A 160 13.27 8.48 3.57
C TYR A 160 13.48 9.41 4.77
N ASN A 161 13.75 10.70 4.56
CA ASN A 161 13.80 11.68 5.64
C ASN A 161 12.43 11.88 6.33
N TYR A 162 11.36 11.35 5.75
CA TYR A 162 10.01 11.33 6.34
C TYR A 162 9.61 9.99 6.98
N VAL A 163 10.37 8.92 6.76
CA VAL A 163 10.03 7.55 7.21
C VAL A 163 10.56 7.29 8.63
N ASN A 164 11.22 8.28 9.23
CA ASN A 164 11.65 8.28 10.61
C ASN A 164 10.83 9.32 11.40
N PRO A 165 9.66 8.97 11.98
CA PRO A 165 8.85 9.93 12.72
C PRO A 165 9.60 10.53 13.92
N LEU A 166 10.68 9.90 14.39
CA LEU A 166 11.45 10.34 15.55
C LEU A 166 12.38 11.53 15.27
N SER A 167 12.72 11.85 14.01
CA SER A 167 13.62 12.97 13.71
C SER A 167 12.90 14.32 13.53
N TYR A 168 11.57 14.35 13.60
CA TYR A 168 10.77 15.57 13.38
C TYR A 168 10.18 16.18 14.66
N PHE A 169 10.40 15.57 15.83
CA PHE A 169 9.82 16.05 17.09
C PHE A 169 10.69 17.05 17.88
N ASP A 170 11.90 17.39 17.42
CA ASP A 170 12.83 18.18 18.24
C ASP A 170 12.87 19.69 17.97
N GLU A 171 12.14 20.27 16.99
CA GLU A 171 12.29 21.73 16.74
C GLU A 171 11.05 22.62 16.55
N GLU A 172 9.81 22.14 16.40
CA GLU A 172 8.67 23.08 16.22
C GLU A 172 7.39 22.74 17.02
N SER A 173 7.51 22.58 18.34
CA SER A 173 6.34 22.69 19.24
C SER A 173 6.36 23.99 20.04
N SER A 174 6.34 25.14 19.35
CA SER A 174 5.82 26.36 19.96
C SER A 174 4.82 27.05 19.04
N SER A 175 3.56 27.00 19.48
CA SER A 175 2.38 27.67 18.92
C SER A 175 1.81 27.14 17.60
N ILE A 176 0.88 26.17 17.70
CA ILE A 176 -0.47 26.28 17.15
C ILE A 176 -1.38 25.34 17.96
N ASN A 177 -2.40 25.93 18.56
CA ASN A 177 -3.45 25.24 19.30
C ASN A 177 -4.24 24.32 18.35
N GLY A 178 -4.03 23.01 18.48
CA GLY A 178 -4.75 22.01 17.69
C GLY A 178 -4.17 20.59 17.74
N TYR A 179 -3.75 20.10 18.90
CA TYR A 179 -3.47 18.67 19.16
C TYR A 179 -4.31 18.27 20.38
N ILE A 180 -4.80 17.04 20.57
CA ILE A 180 -4.04 15.79 20.67
C ILE A 180 -4.98 14.62 20.33
N GLY A 181 -4.49 13.65 19.58
CA GLY A 181 -5.12 12.34 19.38
C GLY A 181 -4.08 11.24 19.35
N VAL A 182 -3.20 11.18 20.36
CA VAL A 182 -2.40 9.99 20.66
C VAL A 182 -3.25 9.09 21.55
N PHE A 183 -3.64 7.92 21.03
CA PHE A 183 -4.16 6.84 21.87
C PHE A 183 -3.27 5.62 21.68
N GLY A 184 -2.30 5.47 22.57
CA GLY A 184 -1.80 4.16 22.93
C GLY A 184 -2.67 3.60 24.05
N PHE A 185 -3.23 2.41 23.89
CA PHE A 185 -3.41 1.52 25.04
C PHE A 185 -3.25 0.05 24.63
N VAL A 186 -2.53 -0.64 25.51
CA VAL A 186 -1.93 -1.96 25.39
C VAL A 186 -2.98 -3.07 25.35
N GLY A 187 -2.90 -3.89 24.32
CA GLY A 187 -3.67 -5.13 24.18
C GLY A 187 -3.25 -5.87 22.92
N ALA A 188 -1.97 -6.26 22.83
CA ALA A 188 -1.44 -7.17 21.80
C ALA A 188 -1.98 -6.97 20.37
N LEU A 189 -1.78 -5.83 19.71
CA LEU A 189 -2.11 -5.60 18.28
C LEU A 189 -1.37 -4.32 17.81
N GLY A 190 -0.94 -4.30 16.54
CA GLY A 190 0.04 -3.41 15.92
C GLY A 190 0.01 -1.90 16.24
N VAL A 191 1.18 -1.27 16.15
CA VAL A 191 1.32 0.20 16.20
C VAL A 191 0.77 0.77 14.90
N ILE A 192 -0.20 1.67 15.00
CA ILE A 192 -0.68 2.50 13.89
C ILE A 192 -0.29 3.93 14.22
N ALA A 193 0.72 4.47 13.54
CA ALA A 193 1.04 5.89 13.56
C ALA A 193 0.62 6.46 12.21
N GLY A 194 -0.28 7.46 12.20
CA GLY A 194 -0.94 7.88 10.98
C GLY A 194 -1.69 9.21 11.08
N LEU A 195 -1.55 10.08 10.08
CA LEU A 195 -2.36 11.29 9.90
C LEU A 195 -3.54 10.98 8.98
N TYR A 196 -4.75 10.92 9.52
CA TYR A 196 -5.99 10.77 8.74
C TYR A 196 -6.71 12.12 8.63
N GLN A 197 -6.94 12.62 7.41
CA GLN A 197 -7.67 13.87 7.17
C GLN A 197 -8.98 13.60 6.41
N LYS A 198 -10.10 13.61 7.13
CA LYS A 198 -11.45 13.54 6.55
C LYS A 198 -11.94 14.93 6.13
N ARG A 199 -12.19 15.16 4.83
CA ARG A 199 -12.90 16.38 4.38
C ARG A 199 -14.40 16.23 4.58
N GLN A 200 -14.94 16.85 5.61
CA GLN A 200 -16.39 17.00 5.79
C GLN A 200 -16.94 18.03 4.78
N HIS A 201 -17.55 17.56 3.68
CA HIS A 201 -18.42 18.44 2.89
C HIS A 201 -19.75 18.62 3.64
N LYS A 202 -19.92 19.79 4.28
CA LYS A 202 -21.24 20.27 4.69
C LYS A 202 -22.08 20.49 3.43
N ILE A 203 -23.02 19.59 3.17
CA ILE A 203 -24.13 19.88 2.27
C ILE A 203 -25.07 20.81 3.07
N LYS A 204 -25.29 22.02 2.56
CA LYS A 204 -26.32 22.94 3.06
C LYS A 204 -27.69 22.48 2.57
#